data_AF-A0A7C5FYM3-F1
#
_entry.id   AF-A0A7C5FYM3-F1
#
_cell.length_a   1.000
_cell.length_b   1.000
_cell.length_c   1.000
_cell.angle_alpha   90.00
_cell.angle_beta   90.00
_cell.angle_gamma   90.00
#
_symmetry.space_group_name_H-M   'P 1'
#
loop_
_entity.id
_entity.type
_entity.pdbx_description
1 polymer ?
#
loop_
_entity_poly.entity_id
_entity_poly.type
_entity_poly.pdbx_seq_one_letter_code
_entity_poly.pdbx_strand_id
1 'polypeptide(L)'
;LGRKNTYFIFFGLGALLYASIPFFAQAVSVSPSIMWLVLFYAATMLIFTMYGGAFATIPAYLADIFGTKFVGGIHGRLLTAWSTAGVLGPLAITSLRESSTANAINNLVEKLDPAVFQTTFGAGIDQLDTLVQTKTVTISKLMEIAPTGTIDPTPSLYNQTMYLMASLLIVAFIANFFMRPVHTSHHMEK
;
A
#
# COMPACT_ATOMS: atom_id res chain seq x y z
N LEU A 1 -20.56 9.86 16.60
CA LEU A 1 -19.49 8.84 16.42
C LEU A 1 -18.39 8.99 17.47
N GLY A 2 -17.81 10.18 17.67
CA GLY A 2 -16.78 10.44 18.72
C GLY A 2 -15.37 10.08 18.24
N ARG A 3 -14.34 10.82 18.67
CA ARG A 3 -12.99 10.76 18.06
C ARG A 3 -12.35 9.37 18.16
N LYS A 4 -12.44 8.71 19.31
CA LYS A 4 -11.92 7.34 19.47
C LYS A 4 -12.53 6.34 18.47
N ASN A 5 -13.86 6.39 18.28
CA ASN A 5 -14.55 5.53 17.32
C ASN A 5 -14.22 5.91 15.88
N THR A 6 -14.00 7.20 15.58
CA THR A 6 -13.51 7.64 14.28
C THR A 6 -12.17 6.98 13.94
N TYR A 7 -11.23 6.92 14.88
CA TYR A 7 -9.94 6.22 14.68
C TYR A 7 -10.08 4.70 14.54
N PHE A 8 -11.00 4.08 15.28
CA PHE A 8 -11.32 2.66 15.07
C PHE A 8 -11.86 2.40 13.65
N ILE A 9 -12.74 3.25 13.14
CA ILE A 9 -13.24 3.16 11.77
C ILE A 9 -12.06 3.36 10.81
N PHE A 10 -11.23 4.39 11.01
CA PHE A 10 -10.12 4.66 10.09
C PHE A 10 -9.15 3.48 9.98
N PHE A 11 -8.76 2.85 11.08
CA PHE A 11 -7.86 1.72 11.04
C PHE A 11 -8.56 0.41 10.61
N GLY A 12 -9.77 0.14 11.10
CA GLY A 12 -10.49 -1.09 10.80
C GLY A 12 -11.03 -1.14 9.37
N LEU A 13 -11.80 -0.12 8.97
CA LEU A 13 -12.28 0.00 7.60
C LEU A 13 -11.10 0.19 6.64
N GLY A 14 -10.06 0.94 7.02
CA GLY A 14 -8.86 1.09 6.22
C GLY A 14 -8.17 -0.24 5.93
N ALA A 15 -8.00 -1.09 6.94
CA ALA A 15 -7.42 -2.42 6.75
C ALA A 15 -8.24 -3.27 5.77
N LEU A 16 -9.57 -3.26 5.89
CA LEU A 16 -10.46 -3.98 4.98
C LEU A 16 -10.38 -3.43 3.55
N LEU A 17 -10.37 -2.11 3.39
CA LEU A 17 -10.26 -1.46 2.07
C LEU A 17 -8.92 -1.79 1.40
N TYR A 18 -7.79 -1.68 2.11
CA TYR A 18 -6.48 -2.08 1.57
C TYR A 18 -6.42 -3.56 1.20
N ALA A 19 -7.00 -4.45 2.03
CA ALA A 19 -7.06 -5.88 1.72
C ALA A 19 -7.97 -6.21 0.53
N SER A 20 -8.98 -5.37 0.24
CA SER A 20 -9.90 -5.55 -0.88
C SER A 20 -9.30 -5.15 -2.24
N ILE A 21 -8.30 -4.25 -2.26
CA ILE A 21 -7.69 -3.75 -3.50
C ILE A 21 -7.07 -4.89 -4.35
N PRO A 22 -6.24 -5.80 -3.79
CA PRO A 22 -5.72 -6.95 -4.53
C PRO A 22 -6.79 -7.82 -5.18
N PHE A 23 -7.93 -8.00 -4.49
CA PHE A 23 -9.05 -8.78 -5.02
C PHE A 23 -9.66 -8.11 -6.25
N PHE A 24 -9.93 -6.80 -6.19
CA PHE A 24 -10.45 -6.06 -7.34
C PHE A 24 -9.46 -6.04 -8.50
N ALA A 25 -8.17 -5.83 -8.22
CA ALA A 25 -7.12 -5.82 -9.24
C ALA A 25 -7.01 -7.16 -9.98
N GLN A 26 -7.09 -8.28 -9.26
CA GLN A 26 -7.09 -9.61 -9.87
C GLN A 26 -8.38 -9.89 -10.66
N ALA A 27 -9.53 -9.44 -10.17
CA ALA A 27 -10.82 -9.66 -10.80
C ALA A 27 -10.95 -8.93 -12.15
N VAL A 28 -10.30 -7.76 -12.30
CA VAL A 28 -10.17 -7.05 -13.60
C VAL A 28 -9.44 -7.92 -14.62
N SER A 29 -8.35 -8.59 -14.23
CA SER A 29 -7.54 -9.41 -15.15
C SER A 29 -8.27 -10.68 -15.62
N VAL A 30 -9.12 -11.28 -14.78
CA VAL A 30 -9.84 -12.53 -15.08
C VAL A 30 -11.16 -12.27 -15.80
N SER A 31 -11.90 -11.25 -15.37
CA SER A 31 -13.22 -10.89 -15.88
C SER A 31 -13.32 -9.38 -16.10
N PRO A 32 -12.81 -8.86 -17.23
CA PRO A 32 -12.80 -7.42 -17.48
C PRO A 32 -14.22 -6.84 -17.43
N SER A 33 -14.51 -6.08 -16.39
CA SER A 33 -15.80 -5.41 -16.18
C SER A 33 -15.56 -4.04 -15.57
N ILE A 34 -16.32 -3.06 -16.03
CA ILE A 34 -16.29 -1.68 -15.52
C ILE A 34 -16.57 -1.67 -14.01
N MET A 35 -17.39 -2.62 -13.52
CA MET A 35 -17.72 -2.74 -12.10
C MET A 35 -16.47 -2.87 -11.21
N TRP A 36 -15.49 -3.68 -11.61
CA TRP A 36 -14.27 -3.88 -10.81
C TRP A 36 -13.41 -2.62 -10.73
N LEU A 37 -13.34 -1.86 -11.83
CA LEU A 37 -12.66 -0.55 -11.85
C LEU A 37 -13.37 0.46 -10.95
N VAL A 38 -14.71 0.49 -10.98
CA VAL A 38 -15.51 1.37 -10.10
C VAL A 38 -15.28 1.03 -8.63
N LEU A 39 -15.27 -0.26 -8.25
CA LEU A 39 -15.00 -0.68 -6.88
C LEU A 39 -13.58 -0.32 -6.43
N PHE A 40 -12.58 -0.49 -7.29
CA PHE A 40 -11.20 -0.07 -7.03
C PHE A 40 -11.10 1.45 -6.80
N TYR A 41 -11.73 2.26 -7.65
CA TYR A 41 -11.75 3.72 -7.48
C TYR A 41 -12.52 4.16 -6.24
N ALA A 42 -13.66 3.53 -5.95
CA ALA A 42 -14.42 3.82 -4.73
C ALA A 42 -13.59 3.53 -3.48
N ALA A 43 -12.93 2.37 -3.41
CA ALA A 43 -12.08 2.00 -2.28
C ALA A 43 -10.92 2.98 -2.08
N THR A 44 -10.21 3.33 -3.16
CA THR A 44 -9.07 4.26 -3.08
C THR A 44 -9.48 5.68 -2.70
N MET A 45 -10.60 6.19 -3.22
CA MET A 45 -11.14 7.50 -2.84
C MET A 45 -11.56 7.56 -1.36
N LEU A 46 -12.16 6.48 -0.84
CA LEU A 46 -12.50 6.36 0.57
C LEU A 46 -11.24 6.39 1.45
N ILE A 47 -10.20 5.64 1.07
CA ILE A 47 -8.91 5.63 1.77
C ILE A 47 -8.31 7.06 1.82
N PHE A 48 -8.28 7.79 0.71
CA PHE A 48 -7.75 9.16 0.68
C PHE A 48 -8.54 10.12 1.57
N THR A 49 -9.87 9.99 1.58
CA THR A 49 -10.73 10.79 2.46
C THR A 49 -10.43 10.50 3.94
N MET A 50 -10.27 9.22 4.29
CA MET A 50 -9.91 8.81 5.65
C MET A 50 -8.53 9.31 6.07
N TYR A 51 -7.56 9.36 5.16
CA TYR A 51 -6.23 9.91 5.42
C TYR A 51 -6.32 11.39 5.82
N GLY A 52 -7.04 12.22 5.05
CA GLY A 52 -7.27 13.63 5.39
C GLY A 52 -8.04 13.81 6.71
N GLY A 53 -9.08 13.00 6.93
CA GLY A 53 -9.89 13.02 8.16
C GLY A 53 -9.11 12.63 9.42
N ALA A 54 -8.19 11.66 9.31
CA ALA A 54 -7.30 11.28 10.40
C ALA A 54 -6.46 12.48 10.82
N PHE A 55 -5.70 13.08 9.90
CA PHE A 55 -4.86 14.24 10.18
C PHE A 55 -5.58 15.41 10.83
N ALA A 56 -6.75 15.78 10.29
CA ALA A 56 -7.54 16.90 10.80
C ALA A 56 -7.97 16.70 12.27
N THR A 57 -8.09 15.45 12.72
CA THR A 57 -8.61 15.13 14.06
C THR A 57 -7.53 14.76 15.08
N ILE A 58 -6.25 14.59 14.67
CA ILE A 58 -5.14 14.20 15.57
C ILE A 58 -5.02 15.14 16.79
N PRO A 59 -4.90 16.48 16.65
CA PRO A 59 -4.63 17.35 17.80
C PRO A 59 -5.75 17.27 18.83
N ALA A 60 -6.99 17.21 18.35
CA ALA A 60 -8.17 17.13 19.19
C ALA A 60 -8.27 15.75 19.89
N TYR A 61 -7.93 14.67 19.19
CA TYR A 61 -7.85 13.33 19.79
C TYR A 61 -6.76 13.23 20.85
N LEU A 62 -5.57 13.80 20.60
CA LEU A 62 -4.50 13.86 21.59
C LEU A 62 -4.91 14.66 22.84
N ALA A 63 -5.65 15.76 22.67
CA ALA A 63 -6.17 16.53 23.79
C ALA A 63 -7.14 15.71 24.66
N ASP A 64 -7.97 14.87 24.05
CA ASP A 64 -8.90 14.00 24.80
C ASP A 64 -8.16 12.92 25.60
N ILE A 65 -7.02 12.43 25.09
CA ILE A 65 -6.26 11.34 25.70
C ILE A 65 -5.26 11.85 26.75
N PHE A 66 -4.61 12.98 26.49
CA PHE A 66 -3.46 13.47 27.29
C PHE A 66 -3.71 14.82 27.98
N GLY A 67 -4.87 15.43 27.77
CA GLY A 67 -5.18 16.78 28.22
C GLY A 67 -4.64 17.87 27.28
N THR A 68 -5.14 19.09 27.45
CA THR A 68 -4.89 20.21 26.52
C THR A 68 -3.56 20.94 26.77
N LYS A 69 -3.01 20.90 28.00
CA LYS A 69 -1.85 21.70 28.42
C LYS A 69 -0.58 21.45 27.60
N PHE A 70 -0.30 20.18 27.26
CA PHE A 70 0.90 19.78 26.52
C PHE A 70 0.61 19.17 25.15
N VAL A 71 -0.62 19.32 24.63
CA VAL A 71 -1.04 18.68 23.39
C VAL A 71 -0.13 19.05 22.20
N GLY A 72 0.36 20.29 22.14
CA GLY A 72 1.29 20.73 21.10
C GLY A 72 2.63 20.00 21.14
N GLY A 73 3.21 19.80 22.32
CA GLY A 73 4.46 19.06 22.48
C GLY A 73 4.31 17.57 22.19
N ILE A 74 3.19 16.96 22.60
CA ILE A 74 2.86 15.56 22.29
C ILE A 74 2.65 15.40 20.79
N HIS A 75 1.91 16.32 20.16
CA HIS A 75 1.70 16.34 18.73
C HIS A 75 3.02 16.48 17.97
N GLY A 76 3.94 17.35 18.42
CA GLY A 76 5.27 17.50 17.84
C GLY A 76 6.07 16.18 17.84
N ARG A 77 6.04 15.42 18.96
CA ARG A 77 6.69 14.10 19.02
C ARG A 77 6.04 13.08 18.09
N LEU A 78 4.71 13.11 17.97
CA LEU A 78 3.98 12.31 17.00
C LEU A 78 4.42 12.64 15.57
N LEU A 79 4.61 13.92 15.24
CA LEU A 79 5.10 14.33 13.92
C LEU A 79 6.52 13.84 13.65
N THR A 80 7.41 13.75 14.64
CA THR A 80 8.73 13.14 14.47
C THR A 80 8.65 11.65 14.12
N ALA A 81 7.79 10.89 14.81
CA ALA A 81 7.52 9.50 14.46
C ALA A 81 6.91 9.39 13.05
N TRP A 82 6.01 10.31 12.69
CA TRP A 82 5.42 10.39 11.36
C TRP A 82 6.46 10.66 10.27
N SER A 83 7.41 11.57 10.49
CA SER A 83 8.50 11.83 9.56
C SER A 83 9.35 10.59 9.31
N THR A 84 9.62 9.81 10.36
CA THR A 84 10.35 8.53 10.24
C THR A 84 9.57 7.55 9.36
N ALA A 85 8.27 7.40 9.58
CA ALA A 85 7.40 6.59 8.73
C ALA A 85 7.36 7.12 7.27
N GLY A 86 7.40 8.43 7.08
CA GLY A 86 7.46 9.08 5.77
C GLY A 86 8.72 8.79 4.97
N VAL A 87 9.85 8.49 5.63
CA VAL A 87 11.09 8.04 4.98
C VAL A 87 11.06 6.53 4.72
N LEU A 88 10.65 5.74 5.71
CA LEU A 88 10.67 4.27 5.60
C LEU A 88 9.59 3.72 4.66
N GLY A 89 8.42 4.36 4.60
CA GLY A 89 7.29 3.94 3.78
C GLY A 89 7.64 3.81 2.29
N PRO A 90 8.14 4.88 1.63
CA PRO A 90 8.55 4.81 0.23
C PRO A 90 9.64 3.77 -0.06
N LEU A 91 10.59 3.57 0.86
CA LEU A 91 11.64 2.56 0.70
C LEU A 91 11.06 1.14 0.74
N ALA A 92 10.18 0.85 1.70
CA ALA A 92 9.49 -0.44 1.79
C ALA A 92 8.60 -0.69 0.56
N ILE A 93 7.80 0.30 0.15
CA ILE A 93 6.92 0.19 -1.03
C ILE A 93 7.72 -0.06 -2.30
N THR A 94 8.81 0.69 -2.50
CA THR A 94 9.66 0.56 -3.70
C THR A 94 10.31 -0.82 -3.75
N SER A 95 10.90 -1.29 -2.65
CA SER A 95 11.55 -2.61 -2.61
C SER A 95 10.57 -3.77 -2.85
N LEU A 96 9.37 -3.73 -2.27
CA LEU A 96 8.35 -4.75 -2.52
C LEU A 96 7.86 -4.74 -3.96
N ARG A 97 7.71 -3.55 -4.55
CA ARG A 97 7.31 -3.39 -5.95
C ARG A 97 8.40 -3.90 -6.89
N GLU A 98 9.67 -3.58 -6.64
CA GLU A 98 10.81 -4.05 -7.42
C GLU A 98 10.90 -5.58 -7.37
N SER A 99 10.79 -6.17 -6.18
CA SER A 99 10.75 -7.63 -6.01
C SER A 99 9.57 -8.27 -6.77
N SER A 100 8.36 -7.70 -6.65
CA SER A 100 7.19 -8.18 -7.38
C SER A 100 7.36 -8.07 -8.91
N THR A 101 8.01 -6.99 -9.37
CA THR A 101 8.31 -6.77 -10.79
C THR A 101 9.33 -7.77 -11.32
N ALA A 102 10.42 -8.01 -10.57
CA ALA A 102 11.43 -8.99 -10.94
C ALA A 102 10.83 -10.40 -11.00
N ASN A 103 10.04 -10.79 -9.99
CA ASN A 103 9.32 -12.06 -10.00
C ASN A 103 8.37 -12.17 -11.19
N ALA A 104 7.61 -11.13 -11.51
CA ALA A 104 6.71 -11.13 -12.66
C ALA A 104 7.47 -11.29 -13.98
N ILE A 105 8.61 -10.61 -14.15
CA ILE A 105 9.46 -10.74 -15.33
C ILE A 105 10.00 -12.16 -15.47
N ASN A 106 10.56 -12.73 -14.39
CA ASN A 106 11.09 -14.09 -14.42
C ASN A 106 10.00 -15.12 -14.78
N ASN A 107 8.82 -15.03 -14.16
CA ASN A 107 7.68 -15.89 -14.46
C ASN A 107 7.17 -15.75 -15.91
N LEU A 108 7.32 -14.57 -16.52
CA LEU A 108 6.98 -14.37 -17.93
C LEU A 108 8.04 -15.00 -18.83
N VAL A 109 9.32 -14.75 -18.56
CA VAL A 109 10.44 -15.28 -19.34
C VAL A 109 10.47 -16.82 -19.33
N GLU A 110 10.14 -17.47 -18.21
CA GLU A 110 10.01 -18.93 -18.13
C GLU A 110 8.97 -19.53 -19.10
N LYS A 111 7.97 -18.73 -19.51
CA LYS A 111 6.92 -19.15 -20.44
C LYS A 111 7.21 -18.79 -21.89
N LEU A 112 8.29 -18.04 -22.14
CA LEU A 112 8.68 -17.59 -23.47
C LEU A 112 9.59 -18.60 -24.16
N ASP A 113 9.50 -18.66 -25.49
CA ASP A 113 10.50 -19.34 -26.31
C ASP A 113 11.81 -18.52 -26.28
N PRO A 114 12.95 -19.12 -25.87
CA PRO A 114 14.25 -18.44 -25.86
C PRO A 114 14.66 -17.87 -27.22
N ALA A 115 14.27 -18.51 -28.32
CA ALA A 115 14.58 -18.03 -29.67
C ALA A 115 13.82 -16.72 -29.95
N VAL A 116 12.54 -16.66 -29.59
CA VAL A 116 11.71 -15.45 -29.76
C VAL A 116 12.28 -14.32 -28.91
N PHE A 117 12.60 -14.59 -27.64
CA PHE A 117 13.23 -13.59 -26.75
C PHE A 117 14.49 -12.98 -27.37
N GLN A 118 15.39 -13.84 -27.87
CA GLN A 118 16.64 -13.38 -28.47
C GLN A 118 16.41 -12.57 -29.75
N THR A 119 15.46 -12.96 -30.59
CA THR A 119 15.13 -12.18 -31.80
C THR A 119 14.50 -10.83 -31.47
N THR A 120 13.71 -10.73 -30.41
CA THR A 120 13.02 -9.48 -30.01
C THR A 120 13.95 -8.51 -29.31
N PHE A 121 14.82 -8.99 -28.41
CA PHE A 121 15.65 -8.14 -27.56
C PHE A 121 17.12 -8.07 -28.00
N GLY A 122 17.53 -8.87 -28.98
CA GLY A 122 18.90 -8.89 -29.51
C GLY A 122 19.96 -9.44 -28.54
N ALA A 123 19.52 -10.03 -27.43
CA ALA A 123 20.37 -10.58 -26.37
C ALA A 123 19.70 -11.83 -25.78
N GLY A 124 20.52 -12.73 -25.24
CA GLY A 124 20.02 -13.95 -24.59
C GLY A 124 19.43 -13.67 -23.21
N ILE A 125 18.70 -14.66 -22.69
CA ILE A 125 18.08 -14.62 -21.36
C ILE A 125 19.13 -14.55 -20.25
N ASP A 126 20.38 -14.97 -20.52
CA ASP A 126 21.53 -14.83 -19.62
C ASP A 126 21.82 -13.36 -19.23
N GLN A 127 21.41 -12.41 -20.06
CA GLN A 127 21.59 -10.97 -19.81
C GLN A 127 20.33 -10.29 -19.28
N LEU A 128 19.32 -11.06 -18.86
CA LEU A 128 18.01 -10.55 -18.46
C LEU A 128 18.11 -9.42 -17.43
N ASP A 129 18.91 -9.59 -16.37
CA ASP A 129 19.07 -8.58 -15.32
C ASP A 129 19.55 -7.23 -15.88
N THR A 130 20.54 -7.26 -16.77
CA THR A 130 21.05 -6.06 -17.45
C THR A 130 19.97 -5.44 -18.34
N LEU A 131 19.26 -6.25 -19.11
CA LEU A 131 18.20 -5.80 -20.01
C LEU A 131 17.01 -5.18 -19.26
N VAL A 132 16.71 -5.69 -18.05
CA VAL A 132 15.69 -5.13 -17.16
C VAL A 132 16.17 -3.80 -16.57
N GLN A 133 17.42 -3.73 -16.12
CA GLN A 133 18.02 -2.50 -15.59
C GLN A 133 18.06 -1.37 -16.63
N THR A 134 18.35 -1.69 -17.90
CA THR A 134 18.33 -0.71 -19.00
C THR A 134 16.92 -0.41 -19.53
N LYS A 135 15.87 -1.01 -18.96
CA LYS A 135 14.48 -0.93 -19.43
C LYS A 135 14.29 -1.40 -20.89
N THR A 136 15.24 -2.19 -21.40
CA THR A 136 15.13 -2.84 -22.69
C THR A 136 14.05 -3.92 -22.62
N VAL A 137 14.05 -4.70 -21.53
CA VAL A 137 13.01 -5.67 -21.19
C VAL A 137 12.10 -5.08 -20.11
N THR A 138 10.80 -5.09 -20.36
CA THR A 138 9.76 -4.66 -19.40
C THR A 138 8.60 -5.64 -19.46
N ILE A 139 7.75 -5.66 -18.42
CA ILE A 139 6.54 -6.50 -18.40
C ILE A 139 5.71 -6.27 -19.68
N SER A 140 5.47 -5.02 -20.05
CA SER A 140 4.70 -4.67 -21.26
C SER A 140 5.31 -5.29 -22.53
N LYS A 141 6.63 -5.18 -22.73
CA LYS A 141 7.30 -5.74 -23.90
C LYS A 141 7.31 -7.27 -23.90
N LEU A 142 7.42 -7.89 -22.73
CA LEU A 142 7.33 -9.35 -22.60
C LEU A 142 5.92 -9.84 -22.90
N MET A 143 4.88 -9.09 -22.53
CA MET A 143 3.50 -9.42 -22.84
C MET A 143 3.18 -9.38 -24.34
N GLU A 144 3.92 -8.60 -25.14
CA GLU A 144 3.76 -8.57 -26.61
C GLU A 144 4.19 -9.88 -27.28
N ILE A 145 5.12 -10.61 -26.68
CA ILE A 145 5.64 -11.89 -27.18
C ILE A 145 5.19 -13.09 -26.35
N ALA A 146 4.37 -12.86 -25.32
CA ALA A 146 3.87 -13.91 -24.44
C ALA A 146 2.88 -14.83 -25.16
N PRO A 147 2.82 -16.12 -24.81
CA PRO A 147 1.82 -17.04 -25.34
C PRO A 147 0.39 -16.53 -25.11
N THR A 148 -0.52 -16.84 -26.04
CA THR A 148 -1.93 -16.47 -25.91
C THR A 148 -2.54 -17.06 -24.63
N GLY A 149 -3.30 -16.24 -23.89
CA GLY A 149 -3.87 -16.63 -22.60
C GLY A 149 -2.96 -16.36 -21.39
N THR A 150 -1.76 -15.81 -21.59
CA THR A 150 -0.94 -15.31 -20.46
C THR A 150 -1.67 -14.17 -19.75
N ILE A 151 -1.87 -14.32 -18.44
CA ILE A 151 -2.49 -13.29 -17.60
C ILE A 151 -1.49 -12.17 -17.36
N ASP A 152 -1.89 -10.92 -17.63
CA ASP A 152 -1.08 -9.74 -17.35
C ASP A 152 -0.82 -9.60 -15.83
N PRO A 153 0.45 -9.65 -15.37
CA PRO A 153 0.78 -9.50 -13.96
C PRO A 153 0.71 -8.04 -13.47
N THR A 154 0.60 -7.06 -14.37
CA THR A 154 0.67 -5.61 -14.04
C THR A 154 -0.28 -5.19 -12.91
N PRO A 155 -1.56 -5.62 -12.89
CA PRO A 155 -2.48 -5.26 -11.81
C PRO A 155 -2.09 -5.82 -10.44
N SER A 156 -1.31 -6.91 -10.40
CA SER A 156 -0.92 -7.61 -9.17
C SER A 156 0.39 -7.10 -8.55
N LEU A 157 1.14 -6.22 -9.23
CA LEU A 157 2.47 -5.75 -8.78
C LEU A 157 2.46 -5.03 -7.43
N TYR A 158 1.31 -4.51 -7.02
CA TYR A 158 1.14 -3.81 -5.74
C TYR A 158 0.49 -4.68 -4.66
N ASN A 159 0.16 -5.95 -4.93
CA ASN A 159 -0.59 -6.78 -3.99
C ASN A 159 0.14 -6.92 -2.65
N GLN A 160 1.44 -7.24 -2.67
CA GLN A 160 2.24 -7.35 -1.45
C GLN A 160 2.27 -6.03 -0.68
N THR A 161 2.39 -4.91 -1.38
CA THR A 161 2.34 -3.57 -0.78
C THR A 161 1.00 -3.31 -0.10
N MET A 162 -0.11 -3.65 -0.74
CA MET A 162 -1.45 -3.46 -0.18
C MET A 162 -1.67 -4.33 1.07
N TYR A 163 -1.19 -5.58 1.06
CA TYR A 163 -1.25 -6.46 2.23
C TYR A 163 -0.37 -5.95 3.38
N LEU A 164 0.81 -5.39 3.08
CA LEU A 164 1.64 -4.74 4.10
C LEU A 164 0.88 -3.57 4.74
N MET A 165 0.27 -2.69 3.95
CA MET A 165 -0.50 -1.56 4.47
C MET A 165 -1.70 -2.01 5.32
N ALA A 166 -2.44 -3.02 4.86
CA ALA A 166 -3.53 -3.62 5.63
C ALA A 166 -3.03 -4.17 6.98
N SER A 167 -1.89 -4.86 6.98
CA SER A 167 -1.28 -5.41 8.19
C SER A 167 -0.86 -4.32 9.18
N LEU A 168 -0.25 -3.24 8.70
CA LEU A 168 0.12 -2.09 9.54
C LEU A 168 -1.11 -1.40 10.13
N LEU A 169 -2.21 -1.31 9.38
CA LEU A 169 -3.47 -0.75 9.89
C LEU A 169 -4.13 -1.65 10.93
N ILE A 170 -4.00 -2.98 10.82
CA ILE A 170 -4.44 -3.91 11.86
C ILE A 170 -3.63 -3.70 13.14
N VAL A 171 -2.30 -3.55 13.04
CA VAL A 171 -1.46 -3.22 14.20
C VAL A 171 -1.87 -1.89 14.81
N ALA A 172 -2.13 -0.86 13.99
CA ALA A 172 -2.62 0.43 14.46
C ALA A 172 -4.01 0.34 15.13
N PHE A 173 -4.91 -0.49 14.59
CA PHE A 173 -6.22 -0.75 15.18
C PHE A 173 -6.09 -1.36 16.57
N ILE A 174 -5.23 -2.37 16.72
CA ILE A 174 -4.94 -3.01 18.00
C ILE A 174 -4.28 -2.03 18.98
N ALA A 175 -3.29 -1.25 18.53
CA ALA A 175 -2.66 -0.22 19.36
C ALA A 175 -3.66 0.84 19.84
N ASN A 176 -4.55 1.31 18.96
CA ASN A 176 -5.61 2.25 19.29
C ASN A 176 -6.64 1.64 20.26
N PHE A 177 -6.90 0.33 20.17
CA PHE A 177 -7.77 -0.37 21.11
C PHE A 177 -7.29 -0.25 22.55
N PHE A 178 -5.98 -0.39 22.76
CA PHE A 178 -5.37 -0.29 24.08
C PHE A 178 -5.19 1.16 24.57
N MET A 179 -5.31 2.16 23.71
CA MET A 179 -5.24 3.56 24.14
C MET A 179 -6.45 3.95 25.01
N ARG A 180 -6.14 4.50 26.18
CA ARG A 180 -7.10 5.02 27.15
C ARG A 180 -6.67 6.43 27.57
N PRO A 181 -7.62 7.29 27.95
CA PRO A 181 -7.29 8.58 28.54
C PRO A 181 -6.34 8.39 29.74
N VAL A 182 -5.33 9.24 29.82
CA VAL A 182 -4.44 9.27 30.97
C VAL A 182 -5.25 9.67 32.21
N HIS A 183 -4.87 9.15 33.37
CA HIS A 183 -5.55 9.47 34.63
C HIS A 183 -5.55 10.98 34.87
N THR A 184 -6.66 11.51 35.38
CA THR A 184 -6.86 12.96 35.58
C THR A 184 -5.87 13.58 36.55
N SER A 185 -5.25 12.80 37.43
CA SER A 185 -4.14 13.27 38.28
C SER A 185 -2.90 13.71 37.51
N HIS A 186 -2.72 13.22 36.28
CA HIS A 186 -1.67 13.69 35.36
C HIS A 186 -2.19 14.79 34.42
N HIS A 187 -3.49 15.05 34.42
CA HIS A 187 -4.04 16.26 33.81
C HIS A 187 -3.78 17.39 34.80
N MET A 188 -2.62 18.04 34.64
CA MET A 188 -2.30 19.21 35.45
C MET A 188 -3.35 20.28 35.18
N GLU A 189 -4.13 20.65 36.20
CA GLU A 189 -5.02 21.81 36.13
C GLU A 189 -4.21 23.08 35.83
N LYS A 190 -4.91 24.11 35.32
CA LYS A 190 -4.31 25.35 34.83
C LYS A 190 -3.45 26.02 35.89
#